data_AF-A0A1T0C1S3-F1
#
_entry.id   AF-A0A1T0C1S3-F1
#
_cell.length_a   1.000
_cell.length_b   1.000
_cell.length_c   1.000
_cell.angle_alpha   90.00
_cell.angle_beta   90.00
_cell.angle_gamma   90.00
#
_symmetry.space_group_name_H-M   'P 1'
#
loop_
_entity.id
_entity.type
_entity.pdbx_description
1 polymer ?
#
loop_
_entity_poly.entity_id
_entity_poly.type
_entity_poly.pdbx_seq_one_letter_code
_entity_poly.pdbx_strand_id
1 'polypeptide(L)'
;PLSRAKNGMKIYLTDKDKVYTYVIHEVKHVTPDHVDEIDDRSGVNEITLVTCEDYDATERIIVKGDLKDTTDYSKTPEEILTAFNQPYKQRY
;
A
#
# COMPACT_ATOMS: atom_id res chain seq x y z
N PRO A 1 -8.51 6.92 3.57
CA PRO A 1 -8.57 6.46 2.16
C PRO A 1 -8.51 4.93 2.01
N LEU A 2 -7.72 4.26 2.86
CA LEU A 2 -7.58 2.82 2.87
C LEU A 2 -8.86 2.07 3.26
N SER A 3 -9.79 2.69 4.00
CA SER A 3 -11.15 2.16 4.23
C SER A 3 -11.98 1.95 2.96
N ARG A 4 -11.54 2.48 1.81
CA ARG A 4 -12.17 2.27 0.50
C ARG A 4 -11.29 1.43 -0.44
N ALA A 5 -10.20 0.87 0.06
CA ALA A 5 -9.34 -0.02 -0.71
C ALA A 5 -10.13 -1.26 -1.14
N LYS A 6 -9.88 -1.74 -2.36
CA LYS A 6 -10.48 -2.96 -2.89
C LYS A 6 -9.43 -3.80 -3.59
N ASN A 7 -9.67 -5.10 -3.60
CA ASN A 7 -8.84 -6.04 -4.34
C ASN A 7 -8.78 -5.62 -5.82
N GLY A 8 -7.58 -5.68 -6.40
CA GLY A 8 -7.31 -5.23 -7.77
C GLY A 8 -6.88 -3.77 -7.90
N MET A 9 -6.96 -2.94 -6.85
CA MET A 9 -6.35 -1.61 -6.87
C MET A 9 -4.82 -1.71 -6.89
N LYS A 10 -4.18 -0.78 -7.59
CA LYS A 10 -2.71 -0.71 -7.69
C LYS A 10 -2.14 0.22 -6.62
N ILE A 11 -1.07 -0.20 -5.97
CA ILE A 11 -0.25 0.60 -5.06
C ILE A 11 1.11 0.78 -5.73
N TYR A 12 1.56 2.03 -5.85
CA TYR A 12 2.87 2.35 -6.41
C TYR A 12 3.79 2.84 -5.30
N LEU A 13 4.92 2.17 -5.14
CA LEU A 13 6.04 2.64 -4.31
C LEU A 13 7.18 3.07 -5.20
N THR A 14 7.96 4.05 -4.74
CA THR A 14 9.16 4.49 -5.43
C THR A 14 10.27 4.79 -4.44
N ASP A 15 11.48 4.31 -4.73
CA ASP A 15 12.71 4.67 -4.01
C ASP A 15 13.49 5.79 -4.73
N LYS A 16 12.87 6.41 -5.76
CA LYS A 16 13.42 7.39 -6.71
C LYS A 16 14.36 6.82 -7.77
N ASP A 17 14.74 5.55 -7.68
CA ASP A 17 15.46 4.84 -8.74
C ASP A 17 14.51 3.92 -9.52
N LYS A 18 13.62 3.24 -8.80
CA LYS A 18 12.64 2.28 -9.32
C LYS A 18 11.24 2.54 -8.78
N VAL A 19 10.27 2.13 -9.58
CA VAL A 19 8.85 2.12 -9.23
C VAL A 19 8.39 0.68 -9.11
N TYR A 20 7.85 0.36 -7.94
CA TYR A 20 7.32 -0.96 -7.59
C TYR A 20 5.80 -0.89 -7.64
N THR A 21 5.20 -1.69 -8.51
CA THR A 21 3.75 -1.78 -8.65
C THR A 21 3.25 -3.00 -7.90
N TYR A 22 2.47 -2.79 -6.85
CA TYR A 22 1.77 -3.82 -6.10
C TYR A 22 0.30 -3.81 -6.46
N VAL A 23 -0.36 -4.97 -6.38
CA VAL A 23 -1.81 -5.10 -6.55
C VAL A 23 -2.42 -5.61 -5.26
N ILE A 24 -3.40 -4.89 -4.73
CA ILE A 24 -4.10 -5.29 -3.50
C ILE A 24 -4.79 -6.63 -3.75
N HIS A 25 -4.44 -7.62 -2.93
CA HIS A 25 -5.08 -8.94 -2.95
C HIS A 25 -5.99 -9.14 -1.72
N GLU A 26 -5.78 -8.38 -0.65
CA GLU A 26 -6.54 -8.52 0.60
C GLU A 26 -6.71 -7.17 1.32
N VAL A 27 -7.91 -6.96 1.85
CA VAL A 27 -8.23 -5.85 2.76
C VAL A 27 -8.97 -6.44 3.95
N LYS A 28 -8.42 -6.25 5.15
CA LYS A 28 -8.97 -6.75 6.41
C LYS A 28 -9.11 -5.62 7.42
N HIS A 29 -10.11 -5.75 8.28
CA HIS A 29 -10.28 -4.93 9.46
C HIS A 29 -9.97 -5.82 10.66
N VAL A 30 -9.02 -5.40 11.49
CA VAL A 30 -8.56 -6.15 12.66
C VAL A 30 -8.61 -5.27 13.89
N THR A 31 -8.75 -5.89 15.07
CA THR A 31 -8.56 -5.16 16.32
C THR A 31 -7.07 -4.87 16.53
N PRO A 32 -6.71 -3.82 17.29
CA PRO A 32 -5.31 -3.41 17.51
C PRO A 32 -4.43 -4.47 18.17
N ASP A 33 -5.03 -5.50 18.78
CA ASP A 33 -4.33 -6.61 19.44
C ASP A 33 -3.75 -7.64 18.45
N HIS A 34 -4.16 -7.61 17.18
CA HIS A 34 -3.66 -8.53 16.14
C HIS A 34 -2.41 -7.98 15.45
N VAL A 35 -1.25 -8.26 16.04
CA VAL A 35 0.09 -7.84 15.55
C VAL A 35 0.66 -8.80 14.49
N ASP A 36 0.11 -10.01 14.36
CA ASP A 36 0.65 -11.11 13.55
C ASP A 36 0.55 -10.91 12.02
N GLU A 37 -0.11 -9.85 11.56
CA GLU A 37 -0.37 -9.61 10.14
C GLU A 37 0.82 -8.96 9.39
N ILE A 38 1.92 -8.66 10.11
CA ILE A 38 3.16 -8.04 9.58
C ILE A 38 4.26 -9.08 9.34
N ASP A 39 4.06 -10.35 9.71
CA ASP A 39 5.10 -11.37 9.54
C ASP A 39 5.40 -11.65 8.07
N ASP A 40 6.69 -11.57 7.72
CA ASP A 40 7.18 -11.82 6.37
C ASP A 40 6.94 -13.28 5.97
N ARG A 41 6.24 -13.49 4.85
CA ARG A 41 6.10 -14.81 4.24
C ARG A 41 7.29 -15.10 3.33
N SER A 42 8.11 -16.09 3.71
CA SER A 42 9.28 -16.50 2.95
C SER A 42 8.94 -16.78 1.48
N GLY A 43 9.51 -15.99 0.56
CA GLY A 43 9.32 -16.12 -0.89
C GLY A 43 8.19 -15.28 -1.50
N VAL A 44 7.50 -14.46 -0.70
CA VAL A 44 6.46 -13.54 -1.17
C VAL A 44 6.92 -12.10 -0.99
N ASN A 45 6.99 -11.35 -2.09
CA ASN A 45 7.21 -9.90 -2.04
C ASN A 45 5.85 -9.21 -1.89
N GLU A 46 5.42 -9.01 -0.64
CA GLU A 46 4.16 -8.34 -0.31
C GLU A 46 4.38 -6.94 0.28
N ILE A 47 3.39 -6.08 0.11
CA ILE A 47 3.28 -4.81 0.82
C ILE A 47 2.11 -4.89 1.80
N THR A 48 2.36 -4.52 3.05
CA THR A 48 1.33 -4.41 4.10
C THR A 48 1.20 -2.94 4.52
N LEU A 49 0.04 -2.33 4.27
CA LEU A 49 -0.30 -1.00 4.74
C LEU A 49 -1.25 -1.10 5.93
N VAL A 50 -0.88 -0.49 7.05
CA VAL A 50 -1.68 -0.48 8.28
C VAL A 50 -2.12 0.95 8.59
N THR A 51 -3.40 1.15 8.86
CA THR A 51 -3.94 2.43 9.30
C THR A 51 -4.97 2.26 10.41
N CYS A 52 -5.11 3.24 11.30
CA CYS A 52 -6.19 3.27 12.28
C CYS A 52 -7.51 3.66 11.58
N GLU A 53 -8.60 3.01 11.95
CA GLU A 53 -9.94 3.32 11.44
C GLU A 53 -10.51 4.58 12.11
N ASP A 54 -10.16 4.81 13.37
CA ASP A 54 -10.77 5.77 14.26
C ASP A 54 -9.75 6.51 15.16
N TYR A 55 -10.18 7.64 15.74
CA TYR A 55 -9.36 8.44 16.66
C TYR A 55 -9.01 7.67 17.95
N ASP A 56 -9.93 6.79 18.36
CA ASP A 56 -9.78 5.92 19.53
C ASP A 56 -8.96 4.65 19.20
N ALA A 57 -8.53 4.47 17.95
CA ALA A 57 -7.69 3.37 17.45
C ALA A 57 -8.21 1.96 17.81
N THR A 58 -9.53 1.79 17.89
CA THR A 58 -10.19 0.54 18.26
C THR A 58 -10.20 -0.48 17.13
N GLU A 59 -10.04 -0.02 15.88
CA GLU A 59 -9.91 -0.88 14.72
C GLU A 59 -8.75 -0.42 13.81
N ARG A 60 -8.10 -1.40 13.18
CA ARG A 60 -7.01 -1.19 12.22
C ARG A 60 -7.40 -1.79 10.88
N ILE A 61 -7.17 -1.03 9.82
CA ILE A 61 -7.36 -1.47 8.45
C ILE A 61 -6.01 -1.92 7.93
N ILE A 62 -5.94 -3.19 7.54
CA ILE A 62 -4.77 -3.84 6.95
C ILE A 62 -5.06 -4.07 5.48
N VAL A 63 -4.19 -3.56 4.63
CA VAL A 63 -4.24 -3.73 3.18
C VAL A 63 -2.99 -4.46 2.75
N LYS A 64 -3.14 -5.65 2.17
CA LYS A 64 -2.04 -6.44 1.62
C LYS A 64 -2.08 -6.46 0.10
N GLY A 65 -0.91 -6.32 -0.52
CA GLY A 65 -0.77 -6.40 -1.96
C GLY A 65 0.49 -7.13 -2.39
N ASP A 66 0.42 -7.82 -3.53
CA ASP A 66 1.55 -8.57 -4.08
C ASP A 66 2.30 -7.72 -5.10
N LEU A 67 3.63 -7.82 -5.11
CA LEU A 67 4.47 -7.18 -6.12
C LEU A 67 4.16 -7.77 -7.50
N LYS A 68 3.67 -6.91 -8.40
CA LYS A 68 3.29 -7.29 -9.76
C LYS A 68 4.36 -6.91 -10.78
N ASP A 69 4.99 -5.75 -10.60
CA ASP A 69 6.00 -5.25 -11.53
C ASP A 69 7.01 -4.32 -10.86
N THR A 70 8.20 -4.23 -11.44
CA THR A 70 9.26 -3.30 -11.01
C THR A 70 9.90 -2.67 -12.24
N THR A 71 9.76 -1.37 -12.37
CA THR A 71 10.27 -0.61 -13.51
C THR A 71 11.22 0.48 -13.05
N ASP A 72 12.23 0.81 -13.86
CA ASP A 72 13.07 1.98 -13.60
C ASP A 72 12.20 3.25 -13.59
N TYR A 73 12.44 4.17 -12.67
CA TYR A 73 11.68 5.42 -12.57
C TYR A 73 11.71 6.19 -13.90
N SER A 74 12.86 6.18 -14.58
CA SER A 74 13.07 6.80 -15.89
C SER A 74 12.28 6.16 -17.05
N LYS A 75 11.87 4.89 -16.92
CA LYS A 75 11.10 4.14 -17.92
C LYS A 75 9.63 3.99 -17.54
N THR A 76 9.25 4.48 -16.37
CA THR A 76 7.90 4.34 -15.84
C THR A 76 6.94 5.23 -16.65
N PRO A 77 5.75 4.73 -17.05
CA PRO A 77 4.75 5.53 -17.75
C PRO A 77 4.43 6.86 -17.06
N GLU A 78 4.21 7.92 -17.84
CA GLU A 78 3.85 9.25 -17.32
C GLU A 78 2.60 9.22 -16.41
N GLU A 79 1.65 8.31 -16.65
CA GLU A 79 0.46 8.16 -15.80
C GLU A 79 0.83 7.85 -14.34
N ILE A 80 1.84 7.01 -14.13
CA ILE A 80 2.32 6.64 -12.79
C ILE A 80 3.18 7.76 -12.20
N LEU A 81 4.03 8.40 -13.01
CA LEU A 81 4.79 9.57 -12.58
C LEU A 81 3.88 10.73 -12.15
N THR A 82 2.75 10.91 -12.83
CA THR A 82 1.73 11.92 -12.49
C THR A 82 1.10 11.63 -11.13
N ALA A 83 0.92 10.36 -10.77
CA ALA A 83 0.42 9.99 -9.44
C ALA A 83 1.38 10.41 -8.32
N PHE A 84 2.70 10.34 -8.54
CA PHE A 84 3.71 10.80 -7.59
C PHE A 84 3.84 12.33 -7.52
N ASN A 85 3.50 13.04 -8.59
CA ASN A 85 3.54 14.51 -8.66
C ASN A 85 2.29 15.19 -8.07
N GLN A 86 1.32 14.42 -7.57
CA GLN A 86 0.16 15.02 -6.90
C GLN A 86 0.53 15.60 -5.54
N PRO A 87 -0.04 16.76 -5.16
CA PRO A 87 0.22 17.36 -3.86
C PRO A 87 -0.18 16.37 -2.75
N TYR A 88 0.71 16.20 -1.77
CA TYR A 88 0.48 15.29 -0.67
C TYR A 88 -0.79 15.69 0.09
N LYS A 89 -1.68 14.73 0.31
CA LYS A 89 -2.90 14.92 1.11
C LYS A 89 -2.55 14.86 2.60
N GLN A 90 -1.83 15.87 3.07
CA GLN A 90 -1.45 16.04 4.47
C GLN A 90 -2.40 17.04 5.15
N ARG A 91 -2.77 16.78 6.41
CA ARG A 91 -3.34 17.81 7.29
C ARG A 91 -2.18 18.44 8.06
N TYR A 92 -2.06 19.76 7.99
CA TYR A 92 -1.18 20.56 8.84
C TYR A 92 -1.81 20.80 10.20
#